data_AF-A0A2M7CJT8-F1
#
_entry.id   AF-A0A2M7CJT8-F1
#
_cell.length_a   1.000
_cell.length_b   1.000
_cell.length_c   1.000
_cell.angle_alpha   90.00
_cell.angle_beta   90.00
_cell.angle_gamma   90.00
#
_symmetry.space_group_name_H-M   'P 1'
#
loop_
_entity.id
_entity.type
_entity.pdbx_description
1 polymer ?
#
loop_
_entity_poly.entity_id
_entity_poly.type
_entity_poly.pdbx_seq_one_letter_code
_entity_poly.pdbx_strand_id
1 'polypeptide(L)' 'MSEFHTGTEEFRVNGEQLVAKVKEILREGNIRRLIIKDKDGRTLIEVPLTIGVVGVILVPVWAAI' A
#
# COMPACT_ATOMS: atom_id res chain seq x y z
N MET A 1 26.39 -12.94 7.34
CA MET A 1 25.54 -11.84 7.83
C MET A 1 24.76 -11.35 6.63
N SER A 2 23.49 -11.74 6.50
CA SER A 2 22.71 -11.51 5.27
C SER A 2 22.25 -10.05 5.24
N GLU A 3 22.85 -9.23 4.37
CA GLU A 3 22.38 -7.88 4.06
C GLU A 3 21.04 -7.97 3.32
N PHE A 4 19.94 -7.83 4.04
CA PHE A 4 18.62 -7.62 3.43
C PHE A 4 18.59 -6.21 2.84
N HIS A 5 18.90 -6.06 1.55
CA HIS A 5 18.63 -4.82 0.82
C HIS A 5 17.12 -4.53 0.88
N THR A 6 16.71 -3.61 1.75
CA THR A 6 15.34 -3.11 1.79
C THR A 6 15.24 -1.96 0.79
N GLY A 7 15.02 -2.31 -0.48
CA GLY A 7 14.71 -1.33 -1.53
C GLY A 7 13.30 -0.76 -1.33
N THR A 8 13.14 0.55 -1.48
CA THR A 8 11.82 1.19 -1.58
C THR A 8 11.57 1.51 -3.04
N GLU A 9 10.47 1.02 -3.59
CA GLU A 9 10.04 1.33 -4.96
C GLU A 9 8.90 2.36 -4.91
N GLU A 10 9.06 3.46 -5.65
CA GLU A 10 8.06 4.52 -5.75
C GLU A 10 7.42 4.52 -7.15
N PHE A 11 6.09 4.49 -7.19
CA PHE A 11 5.30 4.57 -8.42
C PHE A 11 4.41 5.81 -8.39
N ARG A 12 4.49 6.63 -9.44
CA ARG A 12 3.59 7.76 -9.64
C ARG A 12 2.52 7.39 -10.65
N VAL A 13 1.28 7.32 -10.20
CA VAL A 13 0.12 6.95 -11.03
C VAL A 13 -1.02 7.93 -10.81
N ASN A 14 -1.89 8.06 -11.80
CA ASN A 14 -3.14 8.81 -11.65
C ASN A 14 -4.06 8.12 -10.63
N GLY A 15 -4.92 8.90 -9.96
CA GLY A 15 -5.84 8.37 -8.94
C GLY A 15 -6.74 7.24 -9.45
N GLU A 16 -7.19 7.32 -10.69
CA GLU A 16 -8.01 6.29 -11.35
C GLU A 16 -7.26 4.95 -11.52
N GLN A 17 -5.93 4.99 -11.62
CA GLN A 17 -5.07 3.81 -11.78
C GLN A 17 -4.50 3.30 -10.46
N LEU A 18 -4.65 4.05 -9.36
CA LEU A 18 -4.06 3.74 -8.07
C LEU A 18 -4.46 2.35 -7.57
N VAL A 19 -5.76 2.04 -7.63
CA VAL A 19 -6.30 0.75 -7.17
C VAL A 19 -5.75 -0.41 -8.01
N ALA A 20 -5.64 -0.22 -9.33
CA ALA A 20 -5.10 -1.22 -10.24
C ALA A 20 -3.62 -1.50 -9.92
N LYS A 21 -2.82 -0.45 -9.72
CA LYS A 21 -1.39 -0.58 -9.43
C LYS A 21 -1.15 -1.22 -8.07
N VAL A 22 -1.91 -0.84 -7.04
CA VAL A 22 -1.85 -1.49 -5.72
C VAL A 22 -2.15 -2.99 -5.84
N LYS A 23 -3.21 -3.38 -6.54
CA LYS A 23 -3.54 -4.81 -6.75
C LYS A 23 -2.43 -5.58 -7.48
N GLU A 24 -1.79 -4.96 -8.47
CA GLU A 24 -0.66 -5.55 -9.20
C GLU A 24 0.53 -5.82 -8.27
N ILE A 25 0.97 -4.80 -7.52
CA ILE A 25 2.10 -4.89 -6.60
C ILE A 25 1.82 -5.92 -5.49
N LEU A 26 0.58 -5.95 -4.98
CA LEU A 26 0.16 -6.96 -4.00
C LEU A 26 0.23 -8.38 -4.55
N ARG A 27 -0.11 -8.57 -5.83
CA ARG A 27 -0.06 -9.88 -6.50
C ARG A 27 1.38 -10.36 -6.71
N GLU A 28 2.32 -9.45 -6.93
CA GLU A 28 3.75 -9.78 -6.98
C GLU A 28 4.29 -10.26 -5.62
N GLY A 29 3.66 -9.84 -4.52
CA GLY A 29 3.92 -10.39 -3.17
C GLY A 29 5.29 -10.04 -2.57
N ASN A 30 6.12 -9.25 -3.28
CA ASN A 30 7.48 -8.92 -2.87
C ASN A 30 7.60 -7.59 -2.10
N ILE A 31 6.50 -7.08 -1.57
CA ILE A 31 6.50 -5.86 -0.74
C ILE A 31 6.12 -6.19 0.71
N ARG A 32 6.57 -5.37 1.66
CA ARG A 32 6.30 -5.54 3.10
C ARG A 32 5.50 -4.38 3.69
N ARG A 33 5.58 -3.20 3.07
CA ARG A 33 4.92 -1.96 3.48
C ARG A 33 4.40 -1.25 2.24
N LEU A 34 3.17 -0.75 2.29
CA LEU A 34 2.56 0.09 1.25
C LEU A 34 2.36 1.49 1.82
N ILE A 35 2.83 2.50 1.08
CA ILE A 35 2.68 3.92 1.43
C ILE A 35 2.02 4.62 0.24
N ILE A 36 0.88 5.27 0.46
CA ILE A 36 0.20 6.09 -0.55
C ILE A 36 0.39 7.55 -0.14
N LYS A 37 0.94 8.34 -1.05
CA LYS A 37 1.14 9.78 -0.89
C LYS A 37 0.29 10.54 -1.91
N ASP A 38 -0.16 11.73 -1.55
CA ASP A 38 -0.72 12.67 -2.53
C ASP A 38 0.39 13.34 -3.37
N LYS A 39 -0.03 14.19 -4.31
CA LYS A 39 0.87 14.97 -5.17
C LYS A 39 1.80 15.93 -4.40
N ASP A 40 1.40 16.34 -3.19
CA ASP A 40 2.15 17.24 -2.32
C ASP A 40 3.13 16.45 -1.40
N GLY A 41 3.19 15.12 -1.56
CA GLY A 41 4.05 14.22 -0.80
C GLY A 41 3.47 13.85 0.57
N ARG A 42 2.23 14.25 0.87
CA ARG A 42 1.58 13.95 2.15
C ARG A 42 1.17 12.49 2.18
N THR A 43 1.58 11.76 3.22
CA THR A 43 1.16 10.37 3.42
C THR A 43 -0.33 10.32 3.74
N LEU A 44 -1.08 9.68 2.86
CA LEU A 44 -2.51 9.43 3.04
C LEU A 44 -2.76 8.12 3.77
N ILE A 45 -2.01 7.08 3.41
CA ILE A 45 -2.17 5.72 3.94
C ILE A 45 -0.80 5.08 4.09
N GLU A 46 -0.53 4.44 5.23
CA GLU A 46 0.62 3.57 5.45
C GLU A 46 0.15 2.26 6.10
N VAL A 47 0.40 1.12 5.44
CA VAL A 47 -0.01 -0.19 5.95
C VAL A 47 1.09 -1.24 5.77
N PRO A 48 1.40 -2.04 6.81
CA PRO A 48 2.26 -3.21 6.67
C PRO A 48 1.47 -4.37 6.07
N LEU A 49 2.07 -5.07 5.11
CA LEU A 49 1.42 -6.20 4.44
C LEU A 49 1.28 -7.45 5.30
N THR A 50 2.07 -7.53 6.37
CA THR A 50 1.95 -8.58 7.39
C THR A 50 0.60 -8.54 8.13
N ILE A 51 -0.07 -7.39 8.17
CA ILE A 51 -1.38 -7.20 8.80
C ILE A 51 -2.53 -7.40 7.78
N GLY A 52 -2.19 -7.71 6.54
CA GLY A 52 -3.13 -8.15 5.52
C GLY A 52 -3.96 -7.01 4.95
N VAL A 53 -3.89 -6.84 3.64
CA VAL A 53 -4.85 -6.07 2.82
C VAL A 53 -6.32 -6.43 3.14
N VAL A 54 -6.55 -7.60 3.73
CA VAL A 54 -7.86 -8.06 4.25
C VAL A 54 -8.36 -7.20 5.42
N GLY A 55 -7.48 -6.68 6.29
CA GLY A 55 -7.87 -5.87 7.45
C GLY A 55 -8.44 -4.49 7.07
N VAL A 56 -7.95 -3.90 5.97
CA VAL A 56 -8.47 -2.62 5.45
C VAL A 56 -9.87 -2.79 4.84
N ILE A 57 -10.19 -3.97 4.30
CA ILE A 57 -11.53 -4.33 3.80
C ILE A 57 -12.55 -4.50 4.94
N LEU A 58 -12.11 -4.65 6.19
CA LEU A 58 -13.00 -4.77 7.36
C LEU A 58 -13.29 -3.43 8.06
N VAL A 59 -12.61 -2.34 7.69
CA VAL A 59 -12.92 -0.98 8.17
C VAL A 59 -14.28 -0.42 7.71
N PRO A 60 -14.86 -0.76 6.53
CA PRO A 60 -16.15 -0.22 6.07
C PRO A 60 -17.30 -0.41 7.06
N VAL A 61 -17.19 -1.39 7.96
CA VAL A 61 -18.21 -1.67 8.98
C VAL A 61 -18.26 -0.58 10.08
N TRP A 62 -17.22 0.26 10.20
CA TRP A 62 -17.13 1.31 11.23
C TRP A 62 -17.37 2.73 10.70
N ALA A 63 -17.60 2.92 9.40
CA ALA A 63 -17.90 4.23 8.83
C ALA A 63 -19.41 4.59 8.86
N ALA A 64 -20.24 3.73 9.46
CA ALA A 64 -21.70 3.83 9.43
C ALA A 64 -22.36 3.92 10.82
N ILE A 65 -21.60 4.20 11.88
CA ILE A 65 -22.13 4.54 13.22
C ILE A 65 -21.46 5.80 13.71
#